data_AF-A0A496Z3J7-F1
#
_entry.id   AF-A0A496Z3J7-F1
#
_cell.length_a   1.000
_cell.length_b   1.000
_cell.length_c   1.000
_cell.angle_alpha   90.00
_cell.angle_beta   90.00
_cell.angle_gamma   90.00
#
_symmetry.space_group_name_H-M   'P 1'
#
loop_
_entity.id
_entity.type
_entity.pdbx_description
1 polymer ?
#
loop_
_entity_poly.entity_id
_entity_poly.type
_entity_poly.pdbx_seq_one_letter_code
_entity_poly.pdbx_strand_id
1 'polypeptide(L)' 'MSIQPEGEELRKATKWISDKLRYESNVSLAKAIEEACVKFDLSPKDAEFLMRFFSEKDQGQEA' A
#
# COMPACT_ATOMS: atom_id res chain seq x y z
N MET A 1 22.12 8.30 -16.92
CA MET A 1 21.21 7.13 -16.89
C MET A 1 20.35 7.32 -15.66
N SER A 2 19.11 7.76 -15.82
CA SER A 2 18.23 8.03 -14.69
C SER A 2 17.82 6.69 -14.09
N ILE A 3 18.48 6.35 -13.00
CA ILE A 3 18.15 5.24 -12.12
C ILE A 3 16.79 5.63 -11.52
N GLN A 4 15.69 5.35 -12.22
CA GLN A 4 14.38 5.38 -11.57
C GLN A 4 14.49 4.28 -10.51
N PRO A 5 14.42 4.62 -9.21
CA PRO A 5 14.56 3.59 -8.19
C PRO A 5 13.41 2.61 -8.39
N GLU A 6 13.75 1.34 -8.60
CA GLU A 6 12.79 0.24 -8.67
C GLU A 6 11.81 0.39 -7.48
N GLY A 7 10.52 0.58 -7.78
CA GLY A 7 9.48 0.77 -6.77
C GLY A 7 9.03 2.21 -6.49
N GLU A 8 9.20 3.17 -7.41
CA GLU A 8 8.57 4.50 -7.27
C GLU A 8 7.03 4.40 -7.14
N GLU A 9 6.42 3.53 -7.94
CA GLU A 9 4.98 3.28 -7.92
C GLU A 9 4.53 2.67 -6.60
N LEU A 10 5.30 1.71 -6.06
CA LEU A 10 5.08 1.13 -4.75
C LEU A 10 5.12 2.20 -3.64
N ARG A 11 6.09 3.12 -3.67
CA ARG A 11 6.16 4.22 -2.68
C ARG A 11 4.97 5.17 -2.78
N LYS A 12 4.53 5.50 -4.00
CA LYS A 12 3.34 6.34 -4.23
C LYS A 12 2.08 5.63 -3.73
N ALA A 13 1.95 4.34 -4.01
CA ALA A 13 0.85 3.50 -3.53
C ALA A 13 0.79 3.42 -2.01
N THR A 14 1.90 3.16 -1.32
CA THR A 14 1.97 3.12 0.15
C THR A 14 1.50 4.45 0.75
N LYS A 15 1.98 5.57 0.20
CA LYS A 15 1.57 6.90 0.68
C LYS A 15 0.08 7.13 0.45
N TRP A 16 -0.43 6.76 -0.72
CA TRP A 16 -1.83 6.92 -1.07
C TRP A 16 -2.75 6.02 -0.23
N ILE A 17 -2.36 4.78 0.06
CA ILE A 17 -3.09 3.87 0.95
C ILE A 17 -3.16 4.44 2.36
N SER A 18 -2.03 4.91 2.90
CA SER A 18 -1.97 5.54 4.23
C SER A 18 -2.89 6.75 4.33
N ASP A 19 -2.91 7.58 3.28
CA ASP A 19 -3.77 8.75 3.19
C ASP A 19 -5.24 8.34 3.11
N LYS A 20 -5.56 7.35 2.27
CA LYS A 20 -6.93 6.82 2.11
C LYS A 20 -7.46 6.22 3.41
N LEU A 21 -6.66 5.42 4.12
CA LEU A 21 -7.06 4.88 5.43
C LEU A 21 -7.26 5.97 6.49
N ARG A 22 -6.51 7.09 6.37
CA ARG A 22 -6.63 8.23 7.29
C ARG A 22 -7.87 9.08 7.03
N TYR A 23 -8.18 9.35 5.77
CA TYR A 23 -9.33 10.17 5.38
C TYR A 23 -10.63 9.37 5.33
N GLU A 24 -10.54 8.08 4.98
CA GLU A 24 -11.67 7.15 4.83
C GLU A 24 -11.53 6.01 5.85
N SER A 25 -11.93 6.24 7.10
CA SER A 25 -11.93 5.19 8.13
C SER A 25 -12.90 4.03 7.85
N ASN A 26 -13.73 4.14 6.80
CA ASN A 26 -14.65 3.08 6.35
C ASN A 26 -14.04 2.20 5.24
N VAL A 27 -12.83 2.52 4.76
CA VAL A 27 -12.15 1.72 3.74
C VAL A 27 -11.24 0.72 4.43
N SER A 28 -11.49 -0.58 4.23
CA SER A 28 -10.59 -1.62 4.70
C SER A 28 -9.28 -1.61 3.93
N LEU A 29 -8.19 -2.01 4.60
CA LEU A 29 -6.86 -2.10 4.03
C LEU A 29 -6.83 -2.87 2.69
N ALA A 30 -7.49 -4.03 2.63
CA ALA A 30 -7.59 -4.83 1.41
C ALA A 30 -8.16 -4.02 0.23
N LYS A 31 -9.22 -3.25 0.48
CA LYS A 31 -9.87 -2.39 -0.52
C LYS A 31 -8.95 -1.24 -0.96
N ALA A 32 -8.20 -0.65 -0.04
CA ALA A 32 -7.23 0.38 -0.36
C ALA A 32 -6.08 -0.17 -1.23
N ILE A 33 -5.61 -1.38 -0.94
CA ILE A 33 -4.56 -2.05 -1.72
C ILE A 33 -5.05 -2.41 -3.12
N GLU A 34 -6.24 -3.00 -3.27
CA GLU A 34 -6.82 -3.30 -4.58
C GLU A 34 -6.91 -2.04 -5.46
N GLU A 35 -7.42 -0.94 -4.89
CA GLU A 35 -7.52 0.33 -5.60
C GLU A 35 -6.14 0.90 -5.96
N ALA A 36 -5.16 0.74 -5.08
CA ALA A 36 -3.80 1.16 -5.35
C ALA A 36 -3.16 0.31 -6.46
N CYS A 37 -3.46 -0.99 -6.53
CA CYS A 37 -2.96 -1.86 -7.59
C CYS A 37 -3.46 -1.44 -8.97
N VAL A 38 -4.74 -1.12 -9.08
CA VAL A 38 -5.33 -0.63 -10.33
C VAL A 38 -4.83 0.78 -10.68
N LYS A 39 -4.61 1.62 -9.67
CA LYS A 39 -4.21 3.03 -9.88
C LYS A 39 -2.74 3.22 -10.23
N PHE A 40 -1.86 2.41 -9.65
CA PHE A 40 -0.41 2.51 -9.78
C PHE A 40 0.19 1.34 -10.56
N ASP A 41 -0.64 0.59 -11.29
CA ASP A 41 -0.25 -0.57 -12.12
C ASP A 41 0.67 -1.55 -11.36
N LEU A 42 0.34 -1.80 -10.09
CA LEU A 42 1.18 -2.61 -9.22
C LEU A 42 1.13 -4.08 -9.62
N SER A 43 2.28 -4.74 -9.55
CA SER A 43 2.34 -6.18 -9.75
C SER A 43 1.72 -6.93 -8.57
N PRO A 44 1.26 -8.18 -8.75
CA PRO A 44 0.77 -9.00 -7.64
C PRO A 44 1.78 -9.13 -6.50
N LYS A 45 3.08 -9.11 -6.82
CA LYS A 45 4.16 -9.08 -5.81
C LYS A 45 4.13 -7.82 -4.94
N ASP A 46 3.88 -6.66 -5.54
CA ASP A 46 3.78 -5.38 -4.83
C ASP A 46 2.52 -5.34 -3.96
N ALA A 47 1.40 -5.87 -4.46
CA ALA A 47 0.16 -6.01 -3.70
C ALA A 47 0.35 -6.85 -2.43
N GLU A 48 1.03 -8.00 -2.55
CA GLU A 48 1.37 -8.86 -1.41
C GLU A 48 2.30 -8.14 -0.41
N PHE A 49 3.29 -7.39 -0.91
CA PHE A 49 4.17 -6.59 -0.06
C PHE A 49 3.40 -5.54 0.73
N LEU A 50 2.49 -4.79 0.08
CA LEU A 50 1.66 -3.79 0.74
C LEU A 50 0.76 -4.45 1.79
N MET A 51 0.12 -5.56 1.46
CA MET A 51 -0.76 -6.27 2.38
C MET A 51 -0.02 -6.71 3.64
N ARG A 52 1.16 -7.33 3.49
CA ARG A 52 2.03 -7.67 4.62
C ARG A 52 2.47 -6.44 5.40
N PHE A 53 3.02 -5.44 4.72
CA PHE A 53 3.56 -4.22 5.35
C PHE A 53 2.52 -3.50 6.22
N PHE A 54 1.29 -3.38 5.74
CA PHE A 54 0.22 -2.72 6.47
C PHE A 54 -0.45 -3.63 7.50
N SER A 55 -0.60 -4.93 7.25
CA SER A 55 -1.08 -5.89 8.27
C SER A 55 -0.11 -6.01 9.44
N GLU A 56 1.20 -6.06 9.19
CA GLU A 56 2.21 -6.08 10.25
C GLU A 56 2.22 -4.80 11.09
N LYS A 57 1.85 -3.66 10.51
CA LYS A 57 1.71 -2.40 11.26
C LYS A 57 0.48 -2.37 12.17
N ASP A 58 -0.58 -3.08 11.83
CA ASP A 58 -1.79 -3.19 12.64
C ASP A 58 -1.58 -4.17 13.83
N GLN A 59 -0.78 -5.23 13.63
CA GLN A 59 -0.50 -6.25 14.65
C GLN A 59 0.57 -5.86 15.71
N GLY A 60 0.99 -4.60 15.76
CA GLY A 60 1.96 -4.09 16.73
C GLY A 60 1.38 -3.56 18.05
N GLN A 61 0.08 -3.72 18.30
CA GLN A 61 -0.59 -3.30 19.55
C GLN A 61 -1.23 -4.47 20.32
N GLU A 62 -0.61 -5.64 20.35
CA GLU A 62 -0.90 -6.68 21.36
C GLU A 62 0.41 -7.36 21.80
N ALA A 63 1.07 -6.78 22.81
CA ALA A 63 2.01 -7.47 23.71
C ALA A 63 2.09 -6.71 25.04
#